data_AF-X1F2P6-F1
#
_entry.id   AF-X1F2P6-F1
#
_cell.length_a   1.000
_cell.length_b   1.000
_cell.length_c   1.000
_cell.angle_alpha   90.00
_cell.angle_beta   90.00
_cell.angle_gamma   90.00
#
_symmetry.space_group_name_H-M   'P 1'
#
loop_
_entity.id
_entity.type
_entity.pdbx_description
1 polymer ?
#
loop_
_entity_poly.entity_id
_entity_poly.type
_entity_poly.pdbx_seq_one_letter_code
_entity_poly.pdbx_strand_id
1 'polypeptide(L)'
;MKYSFRCFGHENIRAKHHKTIEFTKSSYLTPRGTCIIGIRADFDVSNLNRLSNKIKITVKVNEIIDIFFAKVNPNFNDNHEIVFRKSNYHSKRTLGFNLNKGAKDLNRDILKLMQNPNSIMEVTLEESR
;
A
#
# COMPACT_ATOMS: atom_id res chain seq x y z
N MET A 1 -5.48 8.12 14.76
CA MET A 1 -5.56 9.04 13.61
C MET A 1 -6.17 8.34 12.39
N LYS A 2 -6.77 9.09 11.45
CA LYS A 2 -7.22 8.57 10.14
C LYS A 2 -6.62 9.45 9.02
N TYR A 3 -6.05 8.82 8.00
CA TYR A 3 -5.49 9.49 6.82
C TYR A 3 -5.84 8.71 5.56
N SER A 4 -6.00 9.38 4.42
CA SER A 4 -6.32 8.70 3.16
C SER A 4 -5.60 9.36 1.99
N PHE A 5 -5.27 8.53 1.00
CA PHE A 5 -4.66 8.92 -0.26
C PHE A 5 -5.21 8.02 -1.37
N ARG A 6 -4.95 8.39 -2.62
CA ARG A 6 -5.33 7.65 -3.81
C ARG A 6 -4.11 7.18 -4.57
N CYS A 7 -4.29 6.10 -5.31
CA CYS A 7 -3.34 5.63 -6.30
C CYS A 7 -4.08 5.05 -7.50
N PHE A 8 -3.35 4.81 -8.58
CA PHE A 8 -3.89 4.44 -9.88
C PHE A 8 -3.46 3.02 -10.27
N GLY A 9 -4.28 2.40 -11.10
CA GLY A 9 -3.98 1.13 -11.73
C GLY A 9 -2.85 1.23 -12.76
N HIS A 10 -2.36 0.07 -13.17
CA HIS A 10 -1.38 -0.09 -14.25
C HIS A 10 -1.44 -1.53 -14.77
N GLU A 11 -1.31 -1.73 -16.09
CA GLU A 11 -1.38 -3.04 -16.77
C GLU A 11 -0.45 -4.10 -16.17
N ASN A 12 0.72 -3.67 -15.67
CA ASN A 12 1.73 -4.53 -15.04
C ASN A 12 1.50 -4.83 -13.55
N ILE A 13 0.39 -4.40 -12.94
CA ILE A 13 0.09 -4.79 -11.55
C ILE A 13 -0.15 -6.30 -11.48
N ARG A 14 0.74 -7.00 -10.77
CA ARG A 14 0.67 -8.46 -10.56
C ARG A 14 0.31 -8.83 -9.13
N ALA A 15 0.78 -8.07 -8.14
CA ALA A 15 0.51 -8.31 -6.72
C ALA A 15 0.67 -9.79 -6.30
N LYS A 16 1.83 -10.37 -6.64
CA LYS A 16 2.19 -11.77 -6.38
C LYS A 16 3.14 -11.94 -5.19
N HIS A 17 3.67 -10.86 -4.64
CA HIS A 17 4.65 -10.95 -3.56
C HIS A 17 3.99 -11.40 -2.25
N HIS A 18 4.59 -12.38 -1.59
CA HIS A 18 4.03 -13.03 -0.39
C HIS A 18 4.27 -12.25 0.92
N LYS A 19 5.29 -11.39 0.93
CA LYS A 19 5.81 -10.77 2.16
C LYS A 19 5.64 -9.26 2.22
N THR A 20 5.20 -8.62 1.14
CA THR A 20 5.11 -7.17 1.07
C THR A 20 3.92 -6.70 0.25
N ILE A 21 3.49 -5.47 0.53
CA ILE A 21 2.56 -4.66 -0.25
C ILE A 21 3.22 -3.30 -0.44
N GLU A 22 3.10 -2.72 -1.63
CA GLU A 22 3.75 -1.46 -1.99
C GLU A 22 2.83 -0.51 -2.76
N PHE A 23 2.96 0.78 -2.46
CA PHE A 23 2.40 1.89 -3.21
C PHE A 23 3.52 2.86 -3.59
N THR A 24 3.51 3.37 -4.82
CA THR A 24 4.58 4.25 -5.32
C THR A 24 4.01 5.50 -5.99
N LYS A 25 4.75 6.61 -5.92
CA LYS A 25 4.48 7.83 -6.70
C LYS A 25 4.93 7.73 -8.15
N SER A 26 5.74 6.72 -8.51
CA SER A 26 6.16 6.47 -9.88
C SER A 26 4.95 6.38 -10.83
N SER A 27 5.09 6.89 -12.05
CA SER A 27 4.11 6.73 -13.13
C SER A 27 4.30 5.45 -13.94
N TYR A 28 5.39 4.72 -13.71
CA TYR A 28 5.75 3.54 -14.49
C TYR A 28 5.99 2.32 -13.60
N LEU A 29 5.52 1.16 -14.07
CA LEU A 29 5.67 -0.12 -13.41
C LEU A 29 6.10 -1.20 -14.40
N THR A 30 7.22 -1.86 -14.10
CA THR A 30 7.66 -3.05 -14.84
C THR A 30 6.94 -4.32 -14.35
N PRO A 31 6.85 -5.38 -15.17
CA PRO A 31 6.29 -6.67 -14.73
C PRO A 31 6.99 -7.32 -13.53
N ARG A 32 8.23 -6.91 -13.22
CA ARG A 32 9.02 -7.42 -12.08
C ARG A 32 8.53 -6.86 -10.73
N GLY A 33 7.78 -5.76 -10.71
CA GLY A 33 7.25 -5.12 -9.51
C GLY A 33 6.09 -5.90 -8.89
N THR A 34 6.37 -7.08 -8.33
CA THR A 34 5.33 -8.02 -7.86
C THR A 34 4.68 -7.65 -6.52
N CYS A 35 5.22 -6.67 -5.79
CA CYS A 35 4.67 -6.15 -4.53
C CYS A 35 3.78 -4.91 -4.71
N ILE A 36 3.86 -4.23 -5.85
CA ILE A 36 3.16 -2.98 -6.12
C ILE A 36 1.69 -3.27 -6.45
N ILE A 37 0.79 -2.55 -5.78
CA ILE A 37 -0.67 -2.66 -5.99
C ILE A 37 -1.33 -1.35 -6.42
N GLY A 38 -0.56 -0.26 -6.50
CA GLY A 38 -1.00 1.03 -7.00
C GLY A 38 0.17 1.96 -7.25
N ILE A 39 0.09 2.74 -8.33
CA ILE A 39 1.10 3.69 -8.79
C ILE A 39 0.57 5.13 -8.72
N ARG A 40 1.39 6.14 -9.02
CA ARG A 40 0.98 7.56 -9.00
C ARG A 40 0.28 7.95 -7.70
N ALA A 41 0.75 7.41 -6.57
CA ALA A 41 0.11 7.64 -5.29
C ALA A 41 0.24 9.11 -4.86
N ASP A 42 -0.84 9.71 -4.35
CA ASP A 42 -0.89 11.13 -3.95
C ASP A 42 -0.70 11.35 -2.44
N PHE A 43 -0.06 10.39 -1.75
CA PHE A 43 0.17 10.48 -0.31
C PHE A 43 1.11 11.63 0.09
N ASP A 44 0.90 12.13 1.30
CA ASP A 44 1.69 13.15 1.97
C ASP A 44 2.44 12.54 3.14
N VAL A 45 3.77 12.58 3.06
CA VAL A 45 4.68 12.04 4.07
C VAL A 45 4.46 12.67 5.44
N SER A 46 4.12 13.96 5.51
CA SER A 46 3.89 14.64 6.77
C SER A 46 2.71 14.03 7.54
N ASN A 47 1.67 13.60 6.83
CA ASN A 47 0.53 12.91 7.42
C ASN A 47 0.87 11.46 7.79
N LEU A 48 1.68 10.77 6.98
CA LEU A 48 2.15 9.41 7.30
C LEU A 48 3.02 9.38 8.56
N ASN A 49 3.91 10.37 8.73
CA ASN A 49 4.81 10.47 9.87
C ASN A 49 4.12 10.76 11.21
N ARG A 50 2.83 11.11 11.18
CA ARG A 50 2.00 11.29 12.39
C ARG A 50 1.41 9.98 12.89
N LEU A 51 1.48 8.90 12.10
CA LEU A 51 1.10 7.56 12.53
C LEU A 51 2.20 6.98 13.44
N SER A 52 1.82 6.23 14.47
CA SER A 52 2.74 5.67 15.46
C SER A 52 2.30 4.30 15.99
N ASN A 53 1.03 3.95 15.85
CA ASN A 53 0.44 2.74 16.43
C ASN A 53 0.25 1.61 15.41
N LYS A 54 -0.48 0.57 15.82
CA LYS A 54 -1.03 -0.39 14.87
C LYS A 54 -2.03 0.33 13.97
N ILE A 55 -1.97 0.02 12.68
CA ILE A 55 -2.84 0.62 11.67
C ILE A 55 -3.63 -0.48 10.97
N LYS A 56 -4.90 -0.19 10.74
CA LYS A 56 -5.77 -0.84 9.78
C LYS A 56 -5.64 -0.10 8.46
N ILE A 57 -5.34 -0.83 7.40
CA ILE A 57 -5.25 -0.31 6.04
C ILE A 57 -6.43 -0.87 5.27
N THR A 58 -7.26 0.02 4.74
CA THR A 58 -8.40 -0.32 3.88
C THR A 58 -8.08 0.14 2.47
N VAL A 59 -8.18 -0.78 1.51
CA VAL A 59 -8.08 -0.46 0.07
C VAL A 59 -9.46 -0.63 -0.55
N LYS A 60 -9.92 0.40 -1.27
CA LYS A 60 -11.22 0.40 -1.95
C LYS A 60 -11.04 0.73 -3.42
N VAL A 61 -11.63 -0.10 -4.30
CA VAL A 61 -11.73 0.14 -5.74
C VAL A 61 -13.17 -0.14 -6.14
N ASN A 62 -13.87 0.88 -6.63
CA ASN A 62 -15.33 0.85 -6.81
C ASN A 62 -16.02 0.40 -5.49
N GLU A 63 -16.89 -0.61 -5.53
CA GLU A 63 -17.57 -1.16 -4.35
C GLU A 63 -16.77 -2.26 -3.63
N ILE A 64 -15.59 -2.64 -4.15
CA ILE A 64 -14.80 -3.74 -3.58
C ILE A 64 -13.81 -3.21 -2.57
N ILE A 65 -13.80 -3.81 -1.38
CA ILE A 65 -12.94 -3.44 -0.26
C ILE A 65 -12.09 -4.65 0.16
N ASP A 66 -10.84 -4.40 0.50
CA ASP A 66 -10.00 -5.35 1.24
C ASP A 66 -9.24 -4.62 2.35
N ILE A 67 -8.89 -5.36 3.40
CA ILE A 67 -8.32 -4.83 4.64
C ILE A 67 -7.11 -5.66 5.05
N PHE A 68 -6.04 -4.97 5.44
CA PHE A 68 -4.86 -5.56 6.06
C PHE A 68 -4.36 -4.69 7.21
N PHE A 69 -3.45 -5.22 8.03
CA PHE A 69 -2.96 -4.59 9.24
C PHE A 69 -1.44 -4.60 9.28
N ALA A 70 -0.86 -3.56 9.87
CA ALA A 70 0.58 -3.46 10.13
C ALA A 70 0.84 -2.67 11.41
N LYS A 71 2.04 -2.81 11.96
CA LYS A 71 2.56 -1.92 13.02
C LYS A 71 3.42 -0.84 12.38
N VAL A 72 3.15 0.44 12.65
CA VAL A 72 3.90 1.55 12.07
C VAL A 72 5.38 1.48 12.44
N ASN A 73 6.24 1.79 11.47
CA ASN A 73 7.66 2.02 11.65
C ASN A 73 7.89 3.52 11.93
N PRO A 74 8.33 3.92 13.14
CA PRO A 74 8.58 5.33 13.45
C PRO A 74 9.72 5.95 12.64
N ASN A 75 10.56 5.10 12.00
CA ASN A 75 11.69 5.55 11.18
C ASN A 75 11.33 5.63 9.68
N PHE A 76 10.06 5.61 9.32
CA PHE A 76 9.63 5.84 7.94
C PHE A 76 10.05 7.25 7.49
N ASN A 77 10.71 7.34 6.35
CA ASN A 77 11.22 8.62 5.82
C ASN A 77 11.45 8.51 4.30
N ASP A 78 10.39 8.19 3.56
CA ASP A 78 10.43 8.14 2.11
C ASP A 78 9.24 8.89 1.52
N ASN A 79 9.52 9.74 0.53
CA ASN A 79 8.50 10.56 -0.12
C ASN A 79 7.99 10.01 -1.45
N HIS A 80 8.50 8.85 -1.86
CA HIS A 80 8.23 8.23 -3.14
C HIS A 80 7.51 6.89 -3.00
N GLU A 81 7.83 6.09 -1.98
CA GLU A 81 7.31 4.74 -1.82
C GLU A 81 6.86 4.43 -0.39
N ILE A 82 5.73 3.72 -0.28
CA ILE A 82 5.25 3.11 0.95
C ILE A 82 5.34 1.61 0.78
N VAL A 83 6.11 0.95 1.65
CA VAL A 83 6.19 -0.51 1.71
C VAL A 83 5.71 -1.00 3.07
N PHE A 84 4.80 -1.96 3.06
CA PHE A 84 4.45 -2.77 4.23
C PHE A 84 5.15 -4.12 4.14
N ARG A 85 5.68 -4.63 5.25
CA ARG A 85 6.48 -5.87 5.28
C ARG A 85 5.99 -6.83 6.35
N LYS A 86 6.03 -8.13 6.04
CA LYS A 86 5.84 -9.20 7.05
C LYS A 86 7.04 -9.27 8.02
N SER A 87 8.25 -8.98 7.54
CA SER A 87 9.47 -8.96 8.36
C SER A 87 9.73 -7.59 9.00
N ASN A 88 10.68 -7.52 9.93
CA ASN A 88 11.19 -6.29 10.54
C ASN A 88 12.39 -5.69 9.77
N TYR A 89 12.47 -5.90 8.45
CA TYR A 89 13.58 -5.37 7.65
C TYR A 89 13.46 -3.85 7.52
N HIS A 90 14.40 -3.10 8.10
CA HIS A 90 14.38 -1.65 8.10
C HIS A 90 14.86 -1.06 6.77
N SER A 91 14.03 -0.17 6.21
CA SER A 91 14.37 0.70 5.08
C SER A 91 13.53 1.96 5.21
N LYS A 92 14.03 3.10 4.72
CA LYS A 92 13.34 4.40 4.72
C LYS A 92 11.92 4.32 4.16
N ARG A 93 11.74 3.45 3.15
CA ARG A 93 10.46 3.15 2.45
C ARG A 93 9.45 2.35 3.28
N THR A 94 9.87 1.76 4.39
CA THR A 94 9.02 0.82 5.12
C THR A 94 8.14 1.59 6.11
N LEU A 95 6.85 1.71 5.80
CA LEU A 95 5.88 2.38 6.68
C LEU A 95 5.39 1.46 7.80
N GLY A 96 5.33 0.14 7.55
CA GLY A 96 4.85 -0.79 8.57
C GLY A 96 5.41 -2.20 8.49
N PHE A 97 5.53 -2.80 9.66
CA PHE A 97 6.00 -4.17 9.89
C PHE A 97 4.87 -5.10 10.33
N ASN A 98 5.18 -6.39 10.49
CA ASN A 98 4.25 -7.42 10.93
C ASN A 98 2.95 -7.46 10.11
N LEU A 99 3.08 -7.20 8.81
CA LEU A 99 1.98 -7.22 7.87
C LEU A 99 1.26 -8.57 7.90
N ASN A 100 -0.06 -8.58 8.03
CA ASN A 100 -0.82 -9.83 8.09
C ASN A 100 -1.10 -10.45 6.70
N LYS A 101 -1.12 -9.64 5.63
CA LYS A 101 -1.38 -10.05 4.24
C LYS A 101 -0.27 -9.58 3.31
N GLY A 102 0.33 -10.47 2.52
CA GLY A 102 1.16 -10.04 1.39
C GLY A 102 0.30 -9.58 0.21
N ALA A 103 0.90 -8.98 -0.81
CA ALA A 103 0.19 -8.59 -2.03
C ALA A 103 -0.55 -9.79 -2.68
N LYS A 104 0.00 -11.01 -2.57
CA LYS A 104 -0.63 -12.26 -3.02
C LYS A 104 -1.88 -12.68 -2.23
N ASP A 105 -2.11 -12.10 -1.06
CA ASP A 105 -3.24 -12.44 -0.20
C ASP A 105 -4.44 -11.48 -0.37
N LEU A 106 -4.28 -10.41 -1.18
CA LEU A 106 -5.34 -9.45 -1.47
C LEU A 106 -6.47 -10.01 -2.35
N ASN A 107 -7.64 -9.37 -2.31
CA ASN A 107 -8.80 -9.72 -3.10
C ASN A 107 -8.49 -9.74 -4.61
N ARG A 108 -8.80 -10.89 -5.24
CA ARG A 108 -8.73 -11.19 -6.68
C ARG A 108 -9.19 -10.04 -7.56
N ASP A 109 -10.36 -9.54 -7.23
CA ASP A 109 -11.12 -8.65 -8.09
C ASP A 109 -10.61 -7.21 -8.01
N ILE A 110 -10.10 -6.78 -6.84
CA ILE A 110 -9.34 -5.52 -6.73
C ILE A 110 -8.15 -5.52 -7.69
N LEU A 111 -7.40 -6.63 -7.75
CA LEU A 111 -6.21 -6.70 -8.60
C LEU A 111 -6.56 -6.66 -10.09
N LYS A 112 -7.64 -7.34 -10.50
CA LYS A 112 -8.14 -7.28 -11.89
C LYS A 112 -8.52 -5.85 -12.26
N LEU A 113 -9.23 -5.14 -11.36
CA LEU A 113 -9.58 -3.74 -11.58
C LEU A 113 -8.33 -2.85 -11.68
N MET A 114 -7.35 -3.04 -10.80
CA MET A 114 -6.11 -2.27 -10.81
C MET A 114 -5.18 -2.55 -12.00
N GLN A 115 -5.46 -3.55 -12.83
CA GLN A 115 -4.75 -3.71 -14.11
C GLN A 115 -5.22 -2.70 -15.17
N ASN A 116 -6.34 -2.01 -14.97
CA ASN A 116 -6.77 -0.90 -15.82
C ASN A 116 -6.09 0.41 -15.35
N PRO A 117 -5.33 1.11 -16.21
CA PRO A 117 -4.67 2.38 -15.87
C PRO A 117 -5.62 3.50 -15.39
N ASN A 118 -6.90 3.42 -15.74
CA ASN A 118 -7.92 4.38 -15.33
C ASN A 118 -8.58 4.05 -13.99
N SER A 119 -8.29 2.89 -13.41
CA SER A 119 -8.81 2.53 -12.08
C SER A 119 -8.16 3.36 -10.99
N ILE A 120 -8.97 3.78 -10.03
CA ILE A 120 -8.53 4.55 -8.87
C ILE A 120 -8.78 3.70 -7.62
N MET A 121 -7.75 3.55 -6.80
CA MET A 121 -7.84 2.97 -5.47
C MET A 121 -7.78 4.07 -4.43
N GLU A 122 -8.74 4.09 -3.52
CA GLU A 122 -8.66 4.84 -2.28
C GLU A 122 -8.01 3.96 -1.20
N VAL A 123 -7.00 4.51 -0.53
CA VAL A 123 -6.28 3.84 0.55
C VAL A 123 -6.49 4.65 1.83
N THR A 124 -7.08 4.02 2.84
CA THR A 124 -7.31 4.63 4.16
C THR A 124 -6.46 3.94 5.21
N LEU A 125 -5.68 4.72 5.94
CA LEU A 125 -4.89 4.31 7.11
C LEU A 125 -5.60 4.79 8.38
N GLU A 126 -5.95 3.88 9.27
CA GLU A 126 -6.62 4.17 10.53
C GLU A 126 -5.87 3.53 11.70
N GLU A 127 -5.40 4.34 12.65
CA GLU A 127 -4.76 3.82 13.86
C GLU A 127 -5.79 3.21 14.81
N SER A 128 -5.45 2.05 15.35
CA SER A 128 -6.12 1.50 16.52
C SER A 128 -5.94 2.45 17.71
N ARG A 129 -7.02 2.69 18.45
CA ARG A 129 -6.99 3.37 19.75
C ARG A 129 -6.32 2.49 20.80
#